data_AF-A0A437AQ94-F1
#
_entry.id   AF-A0A437AQ94-F1
#
_cell.length_a   1.000
_cell.length_b   1.000
_cell.length_c   1.000
_cell.angle_alpha   90.00
_cell.angle_beta   90.00
_cell.angle_gamma   90.00
#
_symmetry.space_group_name_H-M   'P 1'
#
loop_
_entity.id
_entity.type
_entity.pdbx_description
1 polymer ?
#
loop_
_entity_poly.entity_id
_entity_poly.type
_entity_poly.pdbx_seq_one_letter_code
_entity_poly.pdbx_strand_id
1 'polypeptide(L)'
;MKKDEKDNQPLSPAQVWKNASKLLKQKKPPAGKEQKKPSDYSYLNTLLTYQSKKIEEFQSEELFFYNKKEQIDNALRFYDTVYEEFCPKEKIINFPTYFPTEKLVNFELEEIYFRLDLDTLFYIFYTQVNTIYQYYAIKALKQRSWRFHSKYATWFQRLEEPRYITEDYEQGSYLFFDYDTTWQIRKKCDFTFEYKYLENTEF
;
A
#
# COMPACT_ATOMS: atom_id res chain seq x y z
N MET A 1 29.29 22.90 -18.25
CA MET A 1 28.81 21.81 -17.38
C MET A 1 27.40 21.46 -17.80
N LYS A 2 27.21 20.35 -18.52
CA LYS A 2 25.89 19.84 -18.89
C LYS A 2 25.28 19.23 -17.62
N LYS A 3 24.17 19.77 -17.13
CA LYS A 3 23.36 19.09 -16.10
C LYS A 3 22.67 17.92 -16.80
N ASP A 4 22.87 16.73 -16.27
CA ASP A 4 22.34 15.47 -16.79
C ASP A 4 20.80 15.49 -16.83
N GLU A 5 20.26 15.44 -18.03
CA GLU A 5 18.84 15.36 -18.37
C GLU A 5 18.29 13.91 -18.26
N LYS A 6 18.84 13.12 -17.32
CA LYS A 6 18.60 11.66 -17.24
C LYS A 6 17.54 11.22 -16.21
N ASP A 7 16.99 12.11 -15.41
CA ASP A 7 16.18 11.74 -14.23
C ASP A 7 14.66 11.64 -14.47
N ASN A 8 14.18 11.59 -15.71
CA ASN A 8 12.72 11.58 -15.99
C ASN A 8 12.22 10.40 -16.86
N GLN A 9 13.00 9.33 -17.00
CA GLN A 9 12.51 8.10 -17.62
C GLN A 9 11.82 7.19 -16.59
N PRO A 10 10.66 6.60 -16.92
CA PRO A 10 9.98 5.66 -16.02
C PRO A 10 10.88 4.46 -15.74
N LEU A 11 10.92 4.03 -14.48
CA LEU A 11 11.73 2.90 -14.04
C LEU A 11 11.34 1.63 -14.79
N SER A 12 12.31 0.81 -15.16
CA SER A 12 12.02 -0.51 -15.71
C SER A 12 11.37 -1.41 -14.64
N PRO A 13 10.55 -2.39 -15.02
CA PRO A 13 9.95 -3.33 -14.06
C PRO A 13 10.97 -4.05 -13.17
N ALA A 14 12.14 -4.42 -13.72
CA ALA A 14 13.24 -4.98 -12.95
C ALA A 14 13.80 -3.97 -11.92
N GLN A 15 13.87 -2.68 -12.26
CA GLN A 15 14.28 -1.61 -11.34
C GLN A 15 13.25 -1.38 -10.24
N VAL A 16 11.95 -1.40 -10.57
CA VAL A 16 10.83 -1.35 -9.60
C VAL A 16 11.01 -2.42 -8.53
N TRP A 17 11.20 -3.67 -8.96
CA TRP A 17 11.43 -4.78 -8.04
C TRP A 17 12.73 -4.67 -7.24
N LYS A 18 13.81 -4.21 -7.88
CA LYS A 18 15.09 -3.99 -7.21
C LYS A 18 14.97 -2.91 -6.14
N ASN A 19 14.25 -1.83 -6.40
CA ASN A 19 14.01 -0.76 -5.44
C ASN A 19 13.12 -1.24 -4.29
N ALA A 20 12.05 -1.99 -4.58
CA ALA A 20 11.24 -2.64 -3.57
C ALA A 20 12.10 -3.49 -2.62
N SER A 21 12.94 -4.37 -3.17
CA SER A 21 13.78 -5.29 -2.38
C SER A 21 14.78 -4.56 -1.47
N LYS A 22 15.27 -3.38 -1.86
CA LYS A 22 16.21 -2.58 -1.05
C LYS A 22 15.56 -2.06 0.24
N LEU A 23 14.27 -1.73 0.22
CA LEU A 23 13.54 -1.23 1.39
C LEU A 23 13.53 -2.26 2.54
N LEU A 24 13.53 -3.56 2.22
CA LEU A 24 13.63 -4.63 3.23
C LEU A 24 14.98 -4.62 3.96
N LYS A 25 16.07 -4.34 3.23
CA LYS A 25 17.44 -4.34 3.80
C LYS A 25 17.67 -3.16 4.76
N GLN A 26 16.91 -2.07 4.62
CA GLN A 26 17.05 -0.85 5.44
C GLN A 26 16.32 -0.93 6.80
N LYS A 27 15.34 -1.84 6.96
CA LYS A 27 14.45 -1.91 8.14
C LYS A 27 14.79 -3.00 9.16
N LYS A 28 16.03 -3.51 9.23
CA LYS A 28 16.39 -4.49 10.29
C LYS A 28 16.22 -3.83 11.67
N PRO A 29 15.33 -4.33 12.55
CA PRO A 29 15.19 -3.76 13.89
C PRO A 29 16.41 -4.11 14.74
N PRO A 30 16.83 -3.24 15.68
CA PRO A 30 17.85 -3.60 16.64
C PRO A 30 17.37 -4.80 17.47
N ALA A 31 18.25 -5.78 17.66
CA ALA A 31 17.95 -6.97 18.45
C ALA A 31 17.83 -6.59 19.95
N GLY A 32 16.61 -6.32 20.41
CA GLY A 32 16.31 -6.01 21.81
C GLY A 32 14.90 -6.46 22.17
N LYS A 33 14.73 -7.06 23.36
CA LYS A 33 13.43 -7.47 23.89
C LYS A 33 12.62 -6.20 24.24
N GLU A 34 11.73 -5.76 23.35
CA GLU A 34 10.82 -4.65 23.63
C GLU A 34 9.74 -5.07 24.64
N GLN A 35 9.77 -4.45 25.82
CA GLN A 35 8.66 -4.49 26.77
C GLN A 35 7.51 -3.65 26.19
N LYS A 36 6.32 -4.23 26.04
CA LYS A 36 5.11 -3.52 25.59
C LYS A 36 4.73 -2.44 26.61
N LYS A 37 5.21 -1.21 26.41
CA LYS A 37 4.72 -0.02 27.09
C LYS A 37 3.28 0.26 26.64
N PRO A 38 2.42 0.86 27.49
CA PRO A 38 1.10 1.28 27.07
C PRO A 38 1.18 2.20 25.85
N SER A 39 0.22 2.08 24.94
CA SER A 39 0.18 2.80 23.68
C SER A 39 0.08 4.31 23.93
N ASP A 40 1.19 5.03 23.75
CA ASP A 40 1.19 6.48 23.70
C ASP A 40 0.72 6.93 22.31
N TYR A 41 -0.50 7.47 22.25
CA TYR A 41 -1.13 7.98 21.05
C TYR A 41 -0.85 9.47 20.78
N SER A 42 0.06 10.11 21.54
CA SER A 42 0.43 11.52 21.39
C SER A 42 0.85 11.89 19.97
N TYR A 43 1.44 10.94 19.22
CA TYR A 43 1.84 11.12 17.83
C TYR A 43 0.67 11.47 16.89
N LEU A 44 -0.57 11.11 17.25
CA LEU A 44 -1.76 11.40 16.42
C LEU A 44 -2.01 12.91 16.32
N ASN A 45 -1.76 13.66 17.40
CA ASN A 45 -1.86 15.13 17.38
C ASN A 45 -0.80 15.76 16.46
N THR A 46 0.40 15.17 16.42
CA THR A 46 1.45 15.61 15.49
C THR A 46 1.06 15.36 14.04
N LEU A 47 0.42 14.21 13.74
CA LEU A 47 -0.07 13.90 12.39
C LEU A 47 -1.20 14.82 11.96
N LEU A 48 -2.16 15.11 12.84
CA LEU A 48 -3.24 16.07 12.56
C LEU A 48 -2.66 17.46 12.25
N THR A 49 -1.71 17.92 13.06
CA THR A 49 -1.04 19.21 12.84
C THR A 49 -0.27 19.23 11.51
N TYR A 50 0.38 18.12 11.15
CA TYR A 50 1.09 18.00 9.86
C TYR A 50 0.13 18.10 8.68
N GLN A 51 -1.04 17.44 8.74
CA GLN A 51 -2.03 17.54 7.69
C GLN A 51 -2.61 18.94 7.55
N SER A 52 -2.92 19.63 8.64
CA SER A 52 -3.37 21.03 8.59
C SER A 52 -2.35 21.93 7.88
N LYS A 53 -1.05 21.78 8.18
CA LYS A 53 0.01 22.52 7.48
C LYS A 53 0.12 22.18 6.00
N LYS A 54 -0.05 20.91 5.62
CA LYS A 54 -0.06 20.48 4.22
C LYS A 54 -1.22 21.08 3.43
N ILE A 55 -2.36 21.33 4.06
CA ILE A 55 -3.49 22.02 3.43
C ILE A 55 -3.15 23.51 3.23
N GLU A 56 -2.49 24.15 4.18
CA GLU A 56 -2.02 25.55 4.07
C GLU A 56 -0.99 25.76 2.94
N GLU A 57 -0.26 24.72 2.53
CA GLU A 57 0.63 24.76 1.35
C GLU A 57 -0.15 24.92 0.02
N PHE A 58 -1.46 24.64 0.02
CA PHE A 58 -2.33 24.81 -1.14
C PHE A 58 -3.09 26.14 -1.04
N GLN A 59 -3.26 26.81 -2.18
CA GLN A 59 -3.96 28.10 -2.26
C GLN A 59 -5.42 28.03 -1.77
N SER A 60 -6.03 26.84 -1.75
CA SER A 60 -7.33 26.55 -1.15
C SER A 60 -7.47 25.07 -0.77
N GLU A 61 -8.38 24.79 0.17
CA GLU A 61 -8.79 23.42 0.55
C GLU A 61 -9.38 22.65 -0.64
N GLU A 62 -10.13 23.32 -1.51
CA GLU A 62 -10.71 22.73 -2.73
C GLU A 62 -9.62 22.25 -3.71
N LEU A 63 -8.55 23.05 -3.90
CA LEU A 63 -7.43 22.66 -4.76
C LEU A 63 -6.63 21.50 -4.18
N PHE A 64 -6.48 21.45 -2.85
CA PHE A 64 -5.87 20.31 -2.16
C PHE A 64 -6.66 19.02 -2.44
N PHE A 65 -7.99 19.05 -2.26
CA PHE A 65 -8.84 17.88 -2.51
C PHE A 65 -8.90 17.50 -3.98
N TYR A 66 -8.94 18.47 -4.90
CA TYR A 66 -8.91 18.20 -6.34
C TYR A 66 -7.62 17.49 -6.75
N ASN A 67 -6.47 17.99 -6.31
CA ASN A 67 -5.18 17.37 -6.61
C ASN A 67 -5.06 15.98 -5.99
N LYS A 68 -5.54 15.80 -4.75
CA LYS A 68 -5.58 14.47 -4.11
C LYS A 68 -6.47 13.49 -4.87
N LYS A 69 -7.65 13.92 -5.31
CA LYS A 69 -8.57 13.10 -6.11
C LYS A 69 -7.91 12.65 -7.41
N GLU A 70 -7.26 13.55 -8.14
CA GLU A 70 -6.57 13.21 -9.39
C GLU A 70 -5.46 12.17 -9.16
N GLN A 71 -4.67 12.32 -8.09
CA GLN A 71 -3.64 11.33 -7.72
C GLN A 71 -4.25 9.96 -7.42
N ILE A 72 -5.37 9.93 -6.69
CA ILE A 72 -6.07 8.69 -6.33
C ILE A 72 -6.65 8.03 -7.58
N ASP A 73 -7.37 8.78 -8.42
CA ASP A 73 -8.00 8.25 -9.63
C ASP A 73 -6.95 7.66 -10.59
N ASN A 74 -5.83 8.37 -10.78
CA ASN A 74 -4.71 7.87 -11.58
C ASN A 74 -4.07 6.62 -10.98
N ALA A 75 -3.99 6.53 -9.64
CA ALA A 75 -3.44 5.38 -8.94
C ALA A 75 -4.34 4.15 -8.98
N LEU A 76 -5.65 4.33 -8.80
CA LEU A 76 -6.60 3.23 -8.68
C LEU A 76 -6.98 2.64 -10.03
N ARG A 77 -6.78 3.35 -11.15
CA ARG A 77 -7.08 2.86 -12.51
C ARG A 77 -6.48 1.50 -12.85
N PHE A 78 -5.33 1.15 -12.26
CA PHE A 78 -4.67 -0.16 -12.48
C PHE A 78 -5.24 -1.29 -11.61
N TYR A 79 -5.99 -0.96 -10.55
CA TYR A 79 -6.56 -1.89 -9.58
C TYR A 79 -8.08 -2.02 -9.70
N ASP A 80 -8.69 -1.40 -10.72
CA ASP A 80 -10.10 -1.52 -11.08
C ASP A 80 -10.38 -2.91 -11.71
N THR A 81 -10.04 -3.95 -10.96
CA THR A 81 -10.49 -5.30 -11.21
C THR A 81 -11.88 -5.43 -10.59
N VAL A 82 -12.83 -5.97 -11.37
CA VAL A 82 -14.24 -6.17 -11.00
C VAL A 82 -14.34 -7.01 -9.72
N TYR A 83 -14.22 -6.38 -8.56
CA TYR A 83 -14.57 -6.99 -7.29
C TYR A 83 -16.06 -6.72 -7.08
N GLU A 84 -16.85 -7.77 -6.93
CA GLU A 84 -18.17 -7.63 -6.32
C GLU A 84 -17.95 -6.97 -4.95
N GLU A 85 -18.68 -5.88 -4.69
CA GLU A 85 -18.59 -5.15 -3.43
C GLU A 85 -18.69 -6.12 -2.25
N PHE A 86 -17.57 -6.41 -1.60
CA PHE A 86 -17.50 -7.20 -0.36
C PHE A 86 -17.97 -6.35 0.84
N CYS A 87 -19.00 -5.54 0.64
CA CYS A 87 -19.61 -4.72 1.66
C CYS A 87 -20.88 -5.44 2.13
N PRO A 88 -20.97 -5.84 3.41
CA PRO A 88 -22.21 -6.36 3.96
C PRO A 88 -23.31 -5.32 3.73
N LYS A 89 -24.29 -5.64 2.88
CA LYS A 89 -25.38 -4.72 2.51
C LYS A 89 -26.31 -4.42 3.69
N GLU A 90 -26.20 -5.18 4.78
CA GLU A 90 -27.04 -5.06 5.95
C GLU A 90 -26.43 -4.11 6.98
N LYS A 91 -27.08 -2.95 7.16
CA LYS A 91 -26.78 -2.06 8.29
C LYS A 91 -27.23 -2.73 9.58
N ILE A 92 -26.28 -3.03 10.46
CA ILE A 92 -26.58 -3.46 11.83
C ILE A 92 -27.22 -2.29 12.57
N ILE A 93 -28.51 -2.42 12.89
CA ILE A 93 -29.35 -1.31 13.37
C ILE A 93 -29.42 -1.18 14.90
N ASN A 94 -28.78 -2.07 15.66
CA ASN A 94 -28.80 -2.08 17.13
C ASN A 94 -27.39 -2.25 17.72
N PHE A 95 -26.59 -1.18 17.70
CA PHE A 95 -25.29 -1.15 18.39
C PHE A 95 -25.44 -0.55 19.80
N PRO A 96 -24.80 -1.12 20.84
CA PRO A 96 -24.82 -0.51 22.16
C PRO A 96 -24.23 0.91 22.15
N THR A 97 -24.83 1.83 22.91
CA THR A 97 -24.49 3.27 22.91
C THR A 97 -23.09 3.60 23.41
N TYR A 98 -22.41 2.65 24.04
CA TYR A 98 -21.02 2.81 24.49
C TYR A 98 -19.98 2.47 23.41
N PHE A 99 -20.39 1.94 22.25
CA PHE A 99 -19.50 1.81 21.10
C PHE A 99 -19.41 3.12 20.33
N PRO A 100 -18.27 3.42 19.69
CA PRO A 100 -18.14 4.59 18.83
C PRO A 100 -19.13 4.56 17.66
N THR A 101 -19.93 5.62 17.52
CA THR A 101 -20.85 5.80 16.38
C THR A 101 -20.17 6.44 15.18
N GLU A 102 -19.12 7.22 15.42
CA GLU A 102 -18.36 7.92 14.39
C GLU A 102 -17.00 7.26 14.17
N LYS A 103 -16.53 7.36 12.91
CA LYS A 103 -15.20 6.91 12.54
C LYS A 103 -14.16 7.84 13.18
N LEU A 104 -13.07 7.26 13.67
CA LEU A 104 -11.96 8.05 14.19
C LEU A 104 -11.29 8.83 13.04
N VAL A 105 -11.19 10.15 13.20
CA VAL A 105 -10.58 11.09 12.22
C VAL A 105 -9.17 10.67 11.80
N ASN A 106 -8.45 9.98 12.69
CA ASN A 106 -7.08 9.53 12.44
C ASN A 106 -6.96 8.53 11.28
N PHE A 107 -8.05 7.86 10.89
CA PHE A 107 -8.08 6.97 9.72
C PHE A 107 -8.20 7.72 8.39
N GLU A 108 -8.40 9.03 8.41
CA GLU A 108 -8.23 9.90 7.24
C GLU A 108 -6.75 10.26 6.98
N LEU A 109 -5.86 9.92 7.92
CA LEU A 109 -4.44 10.25 7.83
C LEU A 109 -3.67 9.14 7.11
N GLU A 110 -3.03 9.45 5.98
CA GLU A 110 -2.21 8.50 5.21
C GLU A 110 -1.16 7.79 6.09
N GLU A 111 -0.56 8.52 7.02
CA GLU A 111 0.55 8.06 7.84
C GLU A 111 0.17 6.92 8.79
N ILE A 112 -1.11 6.79 9.15
CA ILE A 112 -1.57 5.71 10.02
C ILE A 112 -1.45 4.36 9.31
N TYR A 113 -1.63 4.32 7.98
CA TYR A 113 -1.61 3.09 7.19
C TYR A 113 -0.22 2.46 7.17
N PHE A 114 0.84 3.28 7.22
CA PHE A 114 2.21 2.76 7.35
C PHE A 114 2.48 2.05 8.68
N ARG A 115 1.59 2.17 9.68
CA ARG A 115 1.68 1.51 10.98
C ARG A 115 0.73 0.32 11.14
N LEU A 116 -0.24 0.13 10.24
CA LEU A 116 -1.17 -1.00 10.28
C LEU A 116 -0.50 -2.32 9.91
N ASP A 117 -0.94 -3.45 10.44
CA ASP A 117 -0.39 -4.75 10.05
C ASP A 117 -0.74 -5.13 8.60
N LEU A 118 0.01 -6.07 8.01
CA LEU A 118 -0.22 -6.49 6.61
C LEU A 118 -1.63 -7.03 6.40
N ASP A 119 -2.15 -7.82 7.35
CA ASP A 119 -3.51 -8.37 7.29
C ASP A 119 -4.56 -7.26 7.16
N THR A 120 -4.46 -6.21 7.98
CA THR A 120 -5.35 -5.04 7.91
C THR A 120 -5.20 -4.29 6.58
N LEU A 121 -3.97 -4.14 6.07
CA LEU A 121 -3.76 -3.49 4.77
C LEU A 121 -4.37 -4.28 3.62
N PHE A 122 -4.22 -5.61 3.62
CA PHE A 122 -4.86 -6.46 2.61
C PHE A 122 -6.39 -6.38 2.73
N TYR A 123 -6.93 -6.43 3.96
CA TYR A 123 -8.36 -6.24 4.21
C TYR A 123 -8.86 -4.93 3.60
N ILE A 124 -8.20 -3.80 3.88
CA ILE A 124 -8.59 -2.50 3.33
C ILE A 124 -8.47 -2.49 1.80
N PHE A 125 -7.40 -3.06 1.24
CA PHE A 125 -7.21 -3.11 -0.21
C PHE A 125 -8.34 -3.85 -0.95
N TYR A 126 -8.77 -5.00 -0.43
CA TYR A 126 -9.80 -5.84 -1.06
C TYR A 126 -11.24 -5.43 -0.73
N THR A 127 -11.48 -4.72 0.39
CA THR A 127 -12.85 -4.36 0.81
C THR A 127 -13.22 -2.90 0.56
N GLN A 128 -12.24 -1.98 0.50
CA GLN A 128 -12.47 -0.55 0.32
C GLN A 128 -12.14 -0.10 -1.11
N VAL A 129 -12.57 -0.88 -2.10
CA VAL A 129 -12.27 -0.68 -3.53
C VAL A 129 -12.73 0.70 -3.99
N ASN A 130 -11.91 1.38 -4.81
CA ASN A 130 -12.19 2.71 -5.34
C ASN A 130 -12.36 3.79 -4.26
N THR A 131 -11.66 3.65 -3.13
CA THR A 131 -11.62 4.65 -2.05
C THR A 131 -10.20 5.14 -1.78
N ILE A 132 -10.11 6.29 -1.09
CA ILE A 132 -8.84 6.83 -0.59
C ILE A 132 -8.13 5.85 0.37
N TYR A 133 -8.88 4.99 1.08
CA TYR A 133 -8.33 4.01 2.01
C TYR A 133 -7.60 2.88 1.28
N GLN A 134 -8.13 2.43 0.14
CA GLN A 134 -7.41 1.50 -0.74
C GLN A 134 -6.13 2.13 -1.27
N TYR A 135 -6.15 3.40 -1.68
CA TYR A 135 -4.95 4.12 -2.10
C TYR A 135 -3.87 4.17 -1.00
N TYR A 136 -4.26 4.49 0.24
CA TYR A 136 -3.31 4.48 1.37
C TYR A 136 -2.78 3.08 1.68
N ALA A 137 -3.63 2.04 1.58
CA ALA A 137 -3.19 0.67 1.74
C ALA A 137 -2.17 0.26 0.65
N ILE A 138 -2.41 0.62 -0.62
CA ILE A 138 -1.48 0.42 -1.73
C ILE A 138 -0.11 1.04 -1.42
N LYS A 139 -0.07 2.30 -0.98
CA LYS A 139 1.20 2.97 -0.64
C LYS A 139 1.93 2.25 0.49
N ALA A 140 1.21 1.86 1.53
CA ALA A 140 1.79 1.16 2.67
C ALA A 140 2.32 -0.24 2.29
N LEU A 141 1.62 -0.98 1.42
CA LEU A 141 2.07 -2.26 0.87
C LEU A 141 3.32 -2.10 -0.01
N LYS A 142 3.34 -1.12 -0.92
CA LYS A 142 4.50 -0.81 -1.76
C LYS A 142 5.74 -0.44 -0.95
N GLN A 143 5.56 0.34 0.12
CA GLN A 143 6.64 0.72 1.05
C GLN A 143 7.19 -0.49 1.84
N ARG A 144 6.39 -1.56 1.94
CA ARG A 144 6.79 -2.87 2.50
C ARG A 144 7.18 -3.87 1.43
N SER A 145 7.54 -3.37 0.24
CA SER A 145 8.10 -4.17 -0.85
C SER A 145 7.13 -5.19 -1.44
N TRP A 146 5.83 -4.97 -1.28
CA TRP A 146 4.80 -5.70 -2.01
C TRP A 146 4.56 -5.04 -3.38
N ARG A 147 4.28 -5.86 -4.39
CA ARG A 147 3.93 -5.43 -5.75
C ARG A 147 2.73 -6.20 -6.23
N PHE A 148 1.77 -5.51 -6.83
CA PHE A 148 0.56 -6.14 -7.33
C PHE A 148 0.79 -6.79 -8.70
N HIS A 149 0.18 -7.96 -8.88
CA HIS A 149 0.18 -8.73 -10.12
C HIS A 149 -1.21 -8.71 -10.74
N SER A 150 -1.41 -7.93 -11.80
CA SER A 150 -2.74 -7.64 -12.35
C SER A 150 -3.52 -8.86 -12.82
N LYS A 151 -2.86 -9.86 -13.44
CA LYS A 151 -3.52 -11.12 -13.88
C LYS A 151 -4.09 -11.95 -12.72
N TYR A 152 -3.41 -12.00 -11.58
CA TYR A 152 -3.81 -12.81 -10.44
C TYR A 152 -4.53 -11.99 -9.38
N ALA A 153 -4.65 -10.67 -9.59
CA ALA A 153 -5.27 -9.75 -8.66
C ALA A 153 -4.71 -9.87 -7.22
N THR A 154 -3.40 -10.13 -7.08
CA THR A 154 -2.77 -10.31 -5.77
C THR A 154 -1.39 -9.70 -5.67
N TRP A 155 -0.97 -9.45 -4.43
CA TRP A 155 0.29 -8.89 -4.03
C TRP A 155 1.36 -9.96 -3.87
N PHE A 156 2.55 -9.67 -4.41
CA PHE A 156 3.75 -10.48 -4.28
C PHE A 156 4.86 -9.70 -3.57
N GLN A 157 5.70 -10.41 -2.83
CA GLN A 157 6.95 -9.90 -2.26
C GLN A 157 8.04 -10.93 -2.54
N ARG A 158 9.23 -10.48 -2.98
CA ARG A 158 10.38 -11.38 -3.14
C ARG A 158 10.77 -11.98 -1.80
N LEU A 159 10.90 -13.30 -1.73
CA LEU A 159 11.43 -13.99 -0.55
C LEU A 159 12.97 -13.92 -0.52
N GLU A 160 13.58 -13.99 -1.70
CA GLU A 160 15.03 -13.91 -1.93
C GLU A 160 15.31 -13.23 -3.27
N GLU A 161 16.58 -13.00 -3.61
CA GLU A 161 16.91 -12.50 -4.95
C GLU A 161 16.51 -13.53 -6.00
N PRO A 162 15.77 -13.14 -7.06
CA PRO A 162 15.30 -14.07 -8.06
C PRO A 162 16.46 -14.72 -8.81
N ARG A 163 16.26 -15.99 -9.18
CA ARG A 163 17.24 -16.81 -9.87
C ARG A 163 17.50 -16.32 -11.30
N TYR A 164 16.47 -15.80 -11.95
CA TYR A 164 16.55 -15.24 -13.30
C TYR A 164 15.89 -13.87 -13.32
N ILE A 165 16.54 -12.91 -13.99
CA ILE A 165 16.00 -11.57 -14.26
C ILE A 165 16.27 -11.30 -15.74
N THR A 166 15.22 -11.08 -16.52
CA THR A 166 15.29 -10.70 -17.93
C THR A 166 14.64 -9.33 -18.12
N GLU A 167 14.48 -8.89 -19.37
CA GLU A 167 13.74 -7.67 -19.70
C GLU A 167 12.21 -7.84 -19.57
N ASP A 168 11.72 -9.08 -19.70
CA ASP A 168 10.27 -9.38 -19.75
C ASP A 168 9.73 -10.01 -18.47
N TYR A 169 10.58 -10.66 -17.69
CA TYR A 169 10.17 -11.36 -16.46
C TYR A 169 11.31 -11.52 -15.45
N GLU A 170 10.94 -11.89 -14.24
CA GLU A 170 11.83 -12.48 -13.23
C GLU A 170 11.28 -13.82 -12.74
N GLN A 171 12.18 -14.74 -12.36
CA GLN A 171 11.80 -16.03 -11.81
C GLN A 171 12.52 -16.30 -10.49
N GLY A 172 11.79 -16.73 -9.47
CA GLY A 172 12.33 -16.99 -8.14
C GLY A 172 11.29 -17.42 -7.10
N SER A 173 11.67 -17.33 -5.83
CA SER A 173 10.79 -17.60 -4.70
C SER A 173 10.10 -16.31 -4.23
N TYR A 174 8.78 -16.36 -4.10
CA TYR A 174 7.96 -15.23 -3.65
C TYR A 174 7.06 -15.62 -2.49
N LEU A 175 6.70 -14.61 -1.70
CA LEU A 175 5.50 -14.61 -0.89
C LEU A 175 4.37 -13.98 -1.72
N PHE A 176 3.15 -14.49 -1.58
CA PHE A 176 1.94 -13.87 -2.14
C PHE A 176 0.80 -13.92 -1.12
N PHE A 177 -0.16 -13.01 -1.22
CA PHE A 177 -1.35 -13.03 -0.37
C PHE A 177 -2.49 -13.79 -1.04
N ASP A 178 -2.91 -14.90 -0.46
CA ASP A 178 -4.04 -15.69 -0.96
C ASP A 178 -5.35 -15.11 -0.41
N TYR A 179 -5.90 -14.11 -1.10
CA TYR A 179 -7.10 -13.40 -0.68
C TYR A 179 -8.39 -14.21 -0.87
N ASP A 180 -8.38 -15.21 -1.74
CA ASP A 180 -9.58 -15.92 -2.19
C ASP A 180 -9.82 -17.21 -1.39
N THR A 181 -8.77 -17.99 -1.10
CA THR A 181 -8.95 -19.30 -0.47
C THR A 181 -8.61 -19.30 1.02
N THR A 182 -7.44 -18.78 1.41
CA THR A 182 -6.92 -18.98 2.78
C THR A 182 -6.83 -17.71 3.63
N TRP A 183 -6.93 -16.52 3.02
CA TRP A 183 -6.67 -15.23 3.67
C TRP A 183 -5.31 -15.21 4.39
N GLN A 184 -4.27 -15.74 3.73
CA GLN A 184 -2.94 -15.91 4.34
C GLN A 184 -1.83 -15.56 3.36
N ILE A 185 -0.68 -15.18 3.91
CA ILE A 185 0.56 -15.08 3.13
C ILE A 185 1.09 -16.50 2.88
N ARG A 186 1.29 -16.84 1.61
CA ARG A 186 1.74 -18.15 1.14
C ARG A 186 3.07 -18.02 0.41
N LYS A 187 3.88 -19.08 0.43
CA LYS A 187 5.14 -19.16 -0.31
C LYS A 187 4.91 -19.86 -1.66
N LYS A 188 5.48 -19.31 -2.73
CA LYS A 188 5.55 -19.94 -4.05
C LYS A 188 7.00 -19.96 -4.54
N CYS A 189 7.53 -21.16 -4.79
CA CYS A 189 8.85 -21.35 -5.39
C CYS A 189 8.76 -21.38 -6.92
N ASP A 190 9.88 -21.04 -7.57
CA ASP A 190 10.07 -21.06 -9.03
C ASP A 190 8.96 -20.35 -9.83
N PHE A 191 8.38 -19.31 -9.23
CA PHE A 191 7.34 -18.50 -9.86
C PHE A 191 7.97 -17.53 -10.85
N THR A 192 7.40 -17.47 -12.05
CA THR A 192 7.75 -16.49 -13.08
C THR A 192 6.79 -15.30 -12.98
N PHE A 193 7.30 -14.16 -12.54
CA PHE A 193 6.60 -12.89 -12.56
C PHE A 193 6.87 -12.20 -13.90
N GLU A 194 5.89 -12.25 -14.82
CA GLU A 194 5.96 -11.51 -16.08
C GLU A 194 5.67 -10.02 -15.84
N TYR A 195 6.58 -9.15 -16.28
CA TYR A 195 6.50 -7.72 -15.98
C TYR A 195 5.34 -7.00 -16.66
N LYS A 196 4.77 -7.56 -17.72
CA LYS A 196 3.52 -7.06 -18.31
C LYS A 196 2.33 -7.06 -17.35
N TYR A 197 2.43 -7.81 -16.24
CA TYR A 197 1.44 -7.84 -15.16
C TYR A 197 1.85 -7.05 -13.92
N LEU A 198 3.03 -6.41 -13.93
CA LEU A 198 3.45 -5.52 -12.86
C LEU A 198 2.66 -4.21 -12.95
N GLU A 199 2.17 -3.72 -11.82
CA GLU A 199 1.62 -2.37 -11.69
C GLU A 199 2.61 -1.31 -12.24
N ASN A 200 2.13 -0.36 -13.05
CA ASN A 200 3.02 0.53 -13.82
C ASN A 200 3.22 1.93 -13.21
N THR A 201 3.08 2.06 -11.88
CA THR A 201 3.07 3.38 -11.22
C THR A 201 3.78 3.37 -9.87
N GLU A 202 4.95 4.00 -9.80
CA GLU A 202 5.55 4.46 -8.54
C GLU A 202 4.97 5.87 -8.26
N PHE A 203 4.41 6.09 -7.06
CA PHE A 203 3.84 7.36 -6.61
C PHE A 203 4.59 7.88 -5.39
#